data_AF-A0A356QW12-F1
#
_entry.id   AF-A0A356QW12-F1
#
_cell.length_a   1.000
_cell.length_b   1.000
_cell.length_c   1.000
_cell.angle_alpha   90.00
_cell.angle_beta   90.00
_cell.angle_gamma   90.00
#
_symmetry.space_group_name_H-M   'P 1'
#
loop_
_entity.id
_entity.type
_entity.pdbx_description
1 polymer ?
#
loop_
_entity_poly.entity_id
_entity_poly.type
_entity_poly.pdbx_seq_one_letter_code
_entity_poly.pdbx_strand_id
1 'polypeptide(L)'
;MFNAPIYDHDFYSSEFISNPQPHYAAMRKLGPVVYLPVHGNFALTQYQSVKMALLNHTIFKSGLGVAADDFGSNFLQGNIVASDPPRHTELRKVMLPTLSPKELEGLR
;
A
#
# COMPACT_ATOMS: atom_id res chain seq x y z
N MET A 1 -1.67 -12.56 -21.31
CA MET A 1 -1.44 -13.36 -20.09
C MET A 1 -0.27 -12.73 -19.35
N PHE A 2 -0.46 -12.26 -18.12
CA PHE A 2 0.62 -11.66 -17.35
C PHE A 2 1.56 -12.77 -16.85
N ASN A 3 2.86 -12.66 -17.11
CA ASN A 3 3.85 -13.67 -16.72
C ASN A 3 4.52 -13.29 -15.39
N ALA A 4 3.71 -13.12 -14.33
CA ALA A 4 4.22 -12.88 -12.97
C ALA A 4 4.29 -14.21 -12.20
N PRO A 5 5.37 -14.46 -11.42
CA PRO A 5 5.41 -15.61 -10.51
C PRO A 5 4.23 -15.59 -9.53
N ILE A 6 3.68 -16.77 -9.25
CA ILE A 6 2.58 -16.95 -8.30
C ILE A 6 3.14 -17.19 -6.90
N TYR A 7 2.49 -16.57 -5.91
CA TYR A 7 2.70 -16.87 -4.51
C TYR A 7 1.33 -17.09 -3.85
N ASP A 8 1.02 -18.34 -3.52
CA ASP A 8 -0.32 -18.85 -3.25
C ASP A 8 -0.69 -18.97 -1.76
N HIS A 9 0.18 -18.53 -0.86
CA HIS A 9 -0.14 -18.43 0.57
C HIS A 9 -1.07 -17.24 0.85
N ASP A 10 -2.01 -17.43 1.77
CA ASP A 10 -2.89 -16.37 2.23
C ASP A 10 -2.16 -15.34 3.11
N PHE A 11 -1.91 -14.17 2.53
CA PHE A 11 -1.29 -13.00 3.16
C PHE A 11 -2.00 -12.51 4.44
N TYR A 12 -3.31 -12.76 4.59
CA TYR A 12 -4.11 -12.32 5.75
C TYR A 12 -4.42 -13.45 6.74
N SER A 13 -3.90 -14.65 6.51
CA SER A 13 -4.06 -15.76 7.46
C SER A 13 -3.33 -15.48 8.78
N SER A 14 -3.85 -16.03 9.88
CA SER A 14 -3.21 -15.93 11.20
C SER A 14 -1.79 -16.53 11.19
N GLU A 15 -1.59 -17.62 10.45
CA GLU A 15 -0.27 -18.25 10.29
C GLU A 15 0.72 -17.27 9.64
N PHE A 16 0.37 -16.68 8.50
CA PHE A 16 1.21 -15.71 7.80
C PHE A 16 1.53 -14.51 8.70
N ILE A 17 0.51 -13.91 9.33
CA ILE A 17 0.67 -12.72 10.18
C ILE A 17 1.54 -13.03 11.40
N SER A 18 1.44 -14.24 11.97
CA SER A 18 2.21 -14.63 13.15
C SER A 18 3.71 -14.80 12.85
N ASN A 19 4.07 -15.15 11.62
CA ASN A 19 5.47 -15.33 11.20
C ASN A 19 5.69 -14.90 9.74
N PRO A 20 5.69 -13.59 9.43
CA PRO A 20 5.64 -13.13 8.04
C PRO A 20 7.01 -13.09 7.34
N GLN A 21 8.12 -13.09 8.10
CA GLN A 21 9.46 -12.90 7.54
C GLN A 21 9.88 -13.97 6.52
N PRO A 22 9.64 -15.28 6.75
CA PRO A 22 9.93 -16.31 5.75
C PRO A 22 9.13 -16.11 4.46
N HIS A 23 7.86 -15.73 4.57
CA HIS A 23 7.00 -15.46 3.43
C HIS A 23 7.49 -14.25 2.61
N TYR A 24 7.87 -13.15 3.28
CA TYR A 24 8.46 -12.00 2.62
C TYR A 24 9.78 -12.33 1.92
N ALA A 25 10.62 -13.18 2.53
CA ALA A 25 11.87 -13.64 1.93
C ALA A 25 11.61 -14.52 0.69
N ALA A 26 10.62 -15.41 0.74
CA ALA A 26 10.21 -16.25 -0.38
C ALA A 26 9.71 -15.40 -1.56
N MET A 27 8.80 -14.45 -1.32
CA MET A 27 8.30 -13.55 -2.35
C MET A 27 9.40 -12.71 -3.02
N ARG A 28 10.37 -12.20 -2.24
CA ARG A 28 11.52 -11.45 -2.79
C ARG A 28 12.41 -12.28 -3.71
N LYS A 29 12.55 -13.58 -3.44
CA LYS A 29 13.32 -14.52 -4.28
C LYS A 29 12.65 -14.80 -5.63
N LEU A 30 11.32 -14.73 -5.69
CA LEU A 30 10.58 -14.96 -6.93
C LEU A 30 10.75 -13.82 -7.94
N GLY A 31 10.89 -12.58 -7.47
CA GLY A 31 11.09 -11.41 -8.32
C GLY A 31 10.45 -10.16 -7.73
N PRO A 32 10.56 -9.00 -8.41
CA PRO A 32 10.08 -7.71 -7.90
C PRO A 32 8.55 -7.60 -7.84
N VAL A 33 7.83 -8.44 -8.61
CA VAL A 33 6.37 -8.50 -8.67
C VAL A 33 5.95 -9.96 -8.59
N VAL A 34 4.96 -10.27 -7.76
CA VAL A 34 4.30 -11.57 -7.70
C VAL A 34 2.79 -11.40 -7.79
N TYR A 35 2.08 -12.43 -8.23
CA TYR A 35 0.63 -12.50 -8.19
C TYR A 35 0.17 -13.32 -6.98
N LEU A 36 -0.79 -12.78 -6.23
CA LEU A 36 -1.42 -13.37 -5.05
C LEU A 36 -2.83 -13.85 -5.42
N PRO A 37 -3.01 -15.11 -5.88
CA PRO A 37 -4.29 -15.58 -6.41
C PRO A 37 -5.40 -15.62 -5.37
N VAL A 38 -5.09 -15.86 -4.09
CA VAL A 38 -6.06 -15.82 -2.98
C VAL A 38 -6.75 -14.47 -2.87
N HIS A 39 -6.03 -13.39 -3.19
CA HIS A 39 -6.50 -12.00 -3.05
C HIS A 39 -6.80 -11.32 -4.38
N GLY A 40 -6.53 -11.99 -5.52
CA GLY A 40 -6.68 -11.39 -6.83
C GLY A 40 -5.71 -10.24 -7.15
N ASN A 41 -4.63 -10.07 -6.37
CA ASN A 41 -3.78 -8.87 -6.38
C ASN A 41 -2.35 -9.13 -6.84
N PHE A 42 -1.67 -8.09 -7.30
CA PHE A 42 -0.21 -8.08 -7.44
C PHE A 42 0.45 -7.52 -6.18
N ALA A 43 1.61 -8.06 -5.81
CA ALA A 43 2.43 -7.54 -4.72
C ALA A 43 3.82 -7.14 -5.22
N LEU A 44 4.27 -5.96 -4.78
CA LEU A 44 5.64 -5.48 -4.98
C LEU A 44 6.49 -5.94 -3.80
N THR A 45 7.55 -6.69 -4.08
CA THR A 45 8.27 -7.43 -3.02
C THR A 45 9.61 -6.80 -2.66
N GLN A 46 10.18 -5.99 -3.57
CA GLN A 46 11.51 -5.41 -3.42
C GLN A 46 11.44 -3.91 -3.17
N TYR A 47 12.44 -3.39 -2.45
CA TYR A 47 12.54 -1.98 -2.08
C TYR A 47 12.39 -1.04 -3.28
N GLN A 48 13.14 -1.30 -4.36
CA GLN A 48 13.16 -0.41 -5.52
C GLN A 48 11.79 -0.37 -6.21
N SER A 49 11.12 -1.50 -6.40
CA SER A 49 9.78 -1.55 -6.99
C SER A 49 8.74 -0.82 -6.14
N VAL A 50 8.77 -1.02 -4.81
CA VAL A 50 7.86 -0.34 -3.88
C VAL A 50 8.09 1.17 -3.92
N LYS A 51 9.34 1.61 -3.82
CA LYS A 51 9.70 3.04 -3.86
C LYS A 51 9.25 3.69 -5.16
N MET A 52 9.49 3.05 -6.30
CA MET A 52 9.07 3.57 -7.61
C MET A 52 7.56 3.72 -7.72
N ALA A 53 6.79 2.76 -7.20
CA ALA A 53 5.33 2.84 -7.21
C ALA A 53 4.82 3.96 -6.29
N LEU A 54 5.34 4.06 -5.06
CA LEU A 54 4.95 5.09 -4.10
C LEU A 54 5.25 6.52 -4.59
N LEU A 55 6.32 6.71 -5.37
CA LEU A 55 6.67 8.01 -5.94
C LEU A 55 5.85 8.35 -7.21
N ASN A 56 5.16 7.38 -7.81
CA ASN A 56 4.46 7.54 -9.08
C ASN A 56 2.93 7.45 -8.91
N HIS A 57 2.39 8.37 -8.11
CA HIS A 57 0.97 8.43 -7.76
C HIS A 57 0.02 8.70 -8.96
N THR A 58 0.55 9.12 -10.12
CA THR A 58 -0.28 9.31 -11.33
C THR A 58 -0.62 7.98 -11.99
N ILE A 59 0.26 6.97 -11.86
CA ILE A 59 0.05 5.60 -12.33
C ILE A 59 -0.56 4.74 -11.21
N PHE A 60 0.05 4.77 -10.01
CA PHE A 60 -0.41 4.01 -8.85
C PHE A 60 -1.30 4.90 -7.98
N LYS A 61 -2.55 5.03 -8.41
CA LYS A 61 -3.55 5.92 -7.80
C LYS A 61 -4.02 5.42 -6.44
N SER A 62 -4.19 6.34 -5.51
CA SER A 62 -4.84 6.07 -4.22
C SER A 62 -6.31 6.46 -4.21
N GLY A 63 -6.76 7.32 -5.14
CA GLY A 63 -8.13 7.82 -5.21
C GLY A 63 -9.19 6.79 -5.59
N LEU A 64 -8.77 5.59 -6.01
CA LEU A 64 -9.63 4.43 -6.26
C LEU A 64 -9.67 3.46 -5.06
N GLY A 65 -9.03 3.81 -3.95
CA GLY A 65 -8.89 2.97 -2.77
C GLY A 65 -7.47 2.46 -2.57
N VAL A 66 -7.18 2.06 -1.33
CA VAL A 66 -5.85 1.61 -0.88
C VAL A 66 -5.91 0.29 -0.10
N ALA A 67 -7.07 -0.36 -0.09
CA ALA A 67 -7.26 -1.67 0.51
C ALA A 67 -6.96 -2.78 -0.52
N ALA A 68 -6.83 -4.01 -0.03
CA ALA A 68 -6.62 -5.17 -0.90
C ALA A 68 -7.93 -5.72 -1.50
N ASP A 69 -9.08 -5.20 -1.11
CA ASP A 69 -10.38 -5.60 -1.63
C ASP A 69 -11.27 -4.37 -1.98
N ASP A 70 -12.32 -4.64 -2.76
CA ASP A 70 -13.24 -3.60 -3.22
C ASP A 70 -14.06 -2.98 -2.08
N PHE A 71 -14.40 -3.75 -1.04
CA PHE A 71 -15.21 -3.25 0.07
C PHE A 71 -14.44 -2.17 0.84
N GLY A 72 -13.21 -2.47 1.27
CA GLY A 72 -12.34 -1.54 1.98
C GLY A 72 -11.94 -0.35 1.10
N SER A 73 -11.69 -0.58 -0.19
CA SER A 73 -11.35 0.48 -1.14
C SER A 73 -12.49 1.49 -1.30
N ASN A 74 -13.73 1.02 -1.46
CA ASN A 74 -14.90 1.86 -1.53
C ASN A 74 -15.21 2.56 -0.18
N PHE A 75 -15.06 1.85 0.94
CA PHE A 75 -15.34 2.39 2.26
C PHE A 75 -14.42 3.54 2.67
N LEU A 76 -13.13 3.46 2.30
CA LEU A 76 -12.12 4.47 2.67
C LEU A 76 -12.02 5.63 1.68
N GLN A 77 -12.67 5.55 0.53
CA GLN A 77 -12.49 6.47 -0.57
C GLN A 77 -12.74 7.94 -0.17
N GLY A 78 -11.85 8.84 -0.62
CA GLY A 78 -12.00 10.28 -0.43
C GLY A 78 -11.46 10.83 0.89
N ASN A 79 -10.94 9.98 1.79
CA ASN A 79 -10.11 10.41 2.91
C ASN A 79 -8.72 10.87 2.44
N ILE A 80 -7.87 11.37 3.35
CA ILE A 80 -6.55 11.87 2.96
C ILE A 80 -5.65 10.78 2.35
N VAL A 81 -5.70 9.53 2.80
CA VAL A 81 -4.85 8.45 2.27
C VAL A 81 -5.40 7.87 0.97
N ALA A 82 -6.72 7.81 0.81
CA ALA A 82 -7.44 7.28 -0.35
C ALA A 82 -7.98 8.40 -1.26
N SER A 83 -7.10 9.36 -1.58
CA SER A 83 -7.38 10.44 -2.54
C SER A 83 -6.14 10.77 -3.37
N ASP A 84 -6.35 11.29 -4.58
CA ASP A 84 -5.29 11.81 -5.44
C ASP A 84 -5.40 13.35 -5.56
N PRO A 85 -4.35 14.06 -6.04
CA PRO A 85 -4.47 15.47 -6.39
C PRO A 85 -5.61 15.74 -7.40
N PRO A 86 -6.32 16.89 -7.30
CA PRO A 86 -6.06 18.01 -6.39
C PRO A 86 -6.62 17.82 -4.97
N ARG A 87 -7.60 16.92 -4.75
CA ARG A 87 -8.25 16.73 -3.44
C ARG A 87 -7.26 16.34 -2.34
N HIS A 88 -6.33 15.43 -2.62
CA HIS A 88 -5.26 15.08 -1.68
C HIS A 88 -4.45 16.32 -1.24
N THR A 89 -4.13 17.21 -2.18
CA THR A 89 -3.36 18.44 -1.90
C THR A 89 -4.10 19.36 -0.95
N GLU A 90 -5.41 19.51 -1.14
CA GLU A 90 -6.28 20.33 -0.29
C GLU A 90 -6.38 19.76 1.12
N LEU A 91 -6.68 18.45 1.25
CA LEU A 91 -6.78 17.76 2.54
C LEU A 91 -5.45 17.81 3.29
N ARG A 92 -4.33 17.56 2.60
CA ARG A 92 -2.99 17.60 3.17
C ARG A 92 -2.61 19.00 3.65
N LYS A 93 -2.98 20.05 2.92
CA LYS A 93 -2.73 21.45 3.33
C LYS A 93 -3.42 21.80 4.65
N VAL A 94 -4.62 21.27 4.89
CA VAL A 94 -5.37 21.48 6.14
C VAL A 94 -4.78 20.70 7.30
N MET A 95 -4.35 19.44 7.07
CA MET A 95 -3.86 18.55 8.13
C MET A 95 -2.40 18.82 8.55
N LEU A 96 -1.50 19.15 7.61
CA LEU A 96 -0.07 19.23 7.91
C LEU A 96 0.33 20.20 9.04
N PRO A 97 -0.26 21.40 9.18
CA PRO A 97 0.17 22.34 10.21
C PRO A 97 0.06 21.80 11.64
N THR A 98 -0.98 20.99 11.93
CA THR A 98 -1.20 20.40 13.27
C THR A 98 -0.19 19.31 13.62
N LEU A 99 0.52 18.80 12.62
CA LEU A 99 1.57 17.78 12.75
C LEU A 99 2.97 18.37 12.55
N SER A 100 3.12 19.70 12.60
CA SER A 100 4.42 20.34 12.45
C SER A 100 5.33 20.05 13.65
N PRO A 101 6.68 20.05 13.47
CA PRO A 101 7.62 19.81 14.56
C PRO A 101 7.36 20.69 15.79
N LYS A 102 7.02 21.96 15.57
CA LYS A 102 6.71 22.93 16.63
C LYS A 102 5.50 22.51 17.47
N GLU A 103 4.42 22.07 16.82
CA GLU A 103 3.21 21.64 17.55
C GLU A 103 3.46 20.33 18.31
N LEU A 104 4.25 19.42 17.75
CA LEU A 104 4.61 18.16 18.41
C LEU A 104 5.54 18.34 19.61
N GLU A 105 6.42 19.35 19.60
CA GLU A 105 7.26 19.70 20.75
C GLU A 105 6.44 20.08 21.99
N GLY A 106 5.26 20.70 21.81
CA GLY A 106 4.36 21.03 22.91
C GLY A 106 3.66 19.83 23.56
N LEU A 107 3.77 18.63 22.97
CA LEU A 107 3.19 17.39 23.49
C LEU A 107 4.22 16.47 24.18
N ARG A 108 5.50 16.85 24.18
CA ARG A 108 6.58 16.14 24.88
C ARG A 108 6.62 16.51 26.35
#